data_AF-X1TX98-F1
#
_entry.id   AF-X1TX98-F1
#
_cell.length_a   1.000
_cell.length_b   1.000
_cell.length_c   1.000
_cell.angle_alpha   90.00
_cell.angle_beta   90.00
_cell.angle_gamma   90.00
#
_symmetry.space_group_name_H-M   'P 1'
#
loop_
_entity.id
_entity.type
_entity.pdbx_description
1 polymer ?
#
loop_
_entity_poly.entity_id
_entity_poly.type
_entity_poly.pdbx_seq_one_letter_code
_entity_poly.pdbx_strand_id
1 'polypeptide(L)'
;NPPYLNKASSYVRENRLKLKKIYGKINAHETYSMFIVNSIWRLKEGGKLGFITSDTFLTLSTHKKLREFILKNCIINEILLAPTNLFDKQNVSTYPAIIILTKRSGDSNEQVRDNNLMSIISRIKNEAEYWKPQVVNEIKQRRYKSLPFNIFFFEVEDQIIDMFDNAPKLDKYIKGYIGMHTHNNKKFVAAIEGTELADIFRKKNYTKIKQNEKFKIVLGNDLKAERWKPYLKRGGGDQYYRPIMEALDWD
;
A
#
# COMPACT_ATOMS: atom_id res chain seq x y z
N ASN A 1 17.22 -0.21 16.39
CA ASN A 1 16.96 -1.38 15.53
C ASN A 1 15.98 -2.32 16.21
N PRO A 2 14.67 -1.99 16.25
CA PRO A 2 13.64 -2.88 16.81
C PRO A 2 13.47 -4.16 15.96
N PRO A 3 12.82 -5.20 16.50
CA PRO A 3 12.52 -6.40 15.75
C PRO A 3 11.57 -6.13 14.56
N TYR A 4 11.72 -6.93 13.49
CA TYR A 4 10.98 -6.82 12.22
C TYR A 4 9.84 -7.84 12.17
N LEU A 5 9.11 -8.00 13.27
CA LEU A 5 8.01 -8.96 13.37
C LEU A 5 6.70 -8.33 12.89
N ASN A 6 5.95 -9.09 12.10
CA ASN A 6 4.62 -8.74 11.62
C ASN A 6 3.51 -9.53 12.35
N LYS A 7 2.27 -9.37 11.89
CA LYS A 7 1.08 -10.04 12.44
C LYS A 7 1.15 -11.58 12.43
N ALA A 8 1.99 -12.19 11.60
CA ALA A 8 2.12 -13.64 11.50
C ALA A 8 3.03 -14.23 12.61
N SER A 9 3.91 -13.42 13.21
CA SER A 9 4.79 -13.86 14.29
C SER A 9 4.00 -14.41 15.50
N SER A 10 4.53 -15.46 16.15
CA SER A 10 3.93 -16.09 17.34
C SER A 10 3.62 -15.05 18.42
N TYR A 11 4.60 -14.22 18.76
CA TYR A 11 4.46 -13.18 19.78
C TYR A 11 3.29 -12.21 19.50
N VAL A 12 3.17 -11.70 18.27
CA VAL A 12 2.11 -10.75 17.91
C VAL A 12 0.75 -11.44 17.88
N ARG A 13 0.66 -12.71 17.46
CA ARG A 13 -0.59 -13.48 17.47
C ARG A 13 -1.06 -13.74 18.90
N GLU A 14 -0.17 -14.22 19.77
CA GLU A 14 -0.47 -14.53 21.18
C GLU A 14 -0.88 -13.28 21.97
N ASN A 15 -0.27 -12.14 21.67
CA ASN A 15 -0.53 -10.88 22.39
C ASN A 15 -1.50 -9.93 21.68
N ARG A 16 -2.20 -10.39 20.63
CA ARG A 16 -2.99 -9.54 19.72
C ARG A 16 -3.98 -8.62 20.43
N LEU A 17 -4.72 -9.13 21.43
CA LEU A 17 -5.73 -8.34 22.15
C LEU A 17 -5.09 -7.21 22.96
N LYS A 18 -4.00 -7.52 23.69
CA LYS A 18 -3.23 -6.54 24.47
C LYS A 18 -2.62 -5.47 23.56
N LEU A 19 -1.98 -5.89 22.47
CA LEU A 19 -1.36 -4.98 21.49
C LEU A 19 -2.41 -4.11 20.79
N LYS A 20 -3.58 -4.65 20.45
CA LYS A 20 -4.68 -3.86 19.84
C LYS A 20 -5.20 -2.80 20.80
N LYS A 21 -5.27 -3.07 22.11
CA LYS A 21 -5.69 -2.08 23.12
C LYS A 21 -4.74 -0.88 23.20
N ILE A 22 -3.44 -1.12 23.08
CA ILE A 22 -2.40 -0.08 23.19
C ILE A 22 -2.21 0.67 21.85
N TYR A 23 -2.04 -0.07 20.76
CA TYR A 23 -1.56 0.45 19.47
C TYR A 23 -2.63 0.53 18.39
N GLY A 24 -3.84 0.02 18.64
CA GLY A 24 -4.90 -0.11 17.63
C GLY A 24 -5.33 1.21 17.00
N LYS A 25 -5.31 2.31 17.76
CA LYS A 25 -5.66 3.65 17.24
C LYS A 25 -4.69 4.13 16.15
N ILE A 26 -3.39 3.82 16.33
CA ILE A 26 -2.30 4.23 15.42
C ILE A 26 -2.08 3.17 14.31
N ASN A 27 -2.85 2.07 14.33
CA ASN A 27 -2.72 0.98 13.35
C ASN A 27 -1.28 0.42 13.24
N ALA A 28 -0.49 0.54 14.31
CA ALA A 28 0.87 0.02 14.37
C ALA A 28 0.78 -1.51 14.50
N HIS A 29 0.84 -2.18 13.36
CA HIS A 29 0.69 -3.62 13.25
C HIS A 29 2.00 -4.38 13.21
N GLU A 30 3.07 -3.70 12.83
CA GLU A 30 4.43 -4.22 12.81
C GLU A 30 5.13 -3.77 14.08
N THR A 31 5.99 -4.64 14.62
CA THR A 31 6.63 -4.39 15.92
C THR A 31 7.49 -3.12 15.89
N TYR A 32 8.26 -2.86 14.83
CA TYR A 32 9.00 -1.60 14.76
C TYR A 32 8.08 -0.37 14.84
N SER A 33 6.86 -0.42 14.30
CA SER A 33 5.90 0.68 14.39
C SER A 33 5.48 0.90 15.86
N MET A 34 5.28 -0.19 16.60
CA MET A 34 4.97 -0.15 18.04
C MET A 34 6.13 0.44 18.85
N PHE A 35 7.38 0.07 18.52
CA PHE A 35 8.57 0.62 19.17
C PHE A 35 8.74 2.12 18.90
N ILE A 36 8.56 2.57 17.65
CA ILE A 36 8.59 3.99 17.30
C ILE A 36 7.59 4.77 18.16
N VAL A 37 6.33 4.31 18.18
CA VAL A 37 5.25 4.94 18.95
C VAL A 37 5.57 4.99 20.44
N ASN A 38 5.95 3.85 21.03
CA ASN A 38 6.23 3.76 22.46
C ASN A 38 7.44 4.60 22.88
N SER A 39 8.49 4.66 22.05
CA SER A 39 9.64 5.53 22.32
C SER A 39 9.28 7.00 22.24
N ILE A 40 8.51 7.43 21.24
CA ILE A 40 8.04 8.83 21.14
C ILE A 40 7.19 9.21 22.36
N TRP A 41 6.30 8.33 22.83
CA TRP A 41 5.52 8.58 24.05
C TRP A 41 6.41 8.83 25.27
N ARG A 42 7.49 8.06 25.42
CA ARG A 42 8.38 8.11 26.60
C ARG A 42 9.48 9.15 26.51
N LEU A 43 9.83 9.58 25.30
CA LEU A 43 10.86 10.58 25.07
C LEU A 43 10.43 11.93 25.69
N LYS A 44 11.36 12.64 26.34
CA LYS A 44 11.12 14.00 26.83
C LYS A 44 10.97 14.97 25.64
N GLU A 45 10.21 16.06 25.81
CA GLU A 45 10.16 17.11 24.78
C GLU A 45 11.57 17.63 24.45
N GLY A 46 11.86 17.84 23.17
CA GLY A 46 13.19 18.17 22.67
C GLY A 46 14.20 17.02 22.65
N GLY A 47 13.87 15.86 23.21
CA GLY A 47 14.70 14.66 23.12
C GLY A 47 14.81 14.16 21.68
N LYS A 48 15.91 13.46 21.38
CA LYS A 48 16.18 12.87 20.05
C LYS A 48 16.18 11.35 20.12
N LEU A 49 15.77 10.71 19.03
CA LEU A 49 15.84 9.26 18.88
C LEU A 49 16.15 8.88 17.42
N GLY A 50 16.75 7.72 17.23
CA GLY A 50 17.07 7.14 15.93
C GLY A 50 16.54 5.72 15.82
N PHE A 51 15.98 5.37 14.68
CA PHE A 51 15.50 4.02 14.39
C PHE A 51 16.07 3.51 13.08
N ILE A 52 16.43 2.23 13.07
CA ILE A 52 16.73 1.45 11.86
C ILE A 52 15.56 0.48 11.72
N THR A 53 14.78 0.60 10.65
CA THR A 53 13.57 -0.21 10.41
C THR A 53 13.45 -0.54 8.93
N SER A 54 12.45 -1.35 8.56
CA SER A 54 12.07 -1.52 7.16
C SER A 54 11.66 -0.18 6.56
N ASP A 55 12.00 0.12 5.32
CA ASP A 55 11.58 1.33 4.58
C ASP A 55 10.10 1.29 4.16
N THR A 56 9.44 0.14 4.31
CA THR A 56 8.03 -0.07 3.95
C THR A 56 7.09 0.92 4.62
N PHE A 57 7.41 1.42 5.83
CA PHE A 57 6.56 2.41 6.51
C PHE A 57 6.54 3.77 5.81
N LEU A 58 7.50 4.06 4.93
CA LEU A 58 7.56 5.30 4.18
C LEU A 58 6.38 5.41 3.19
N THR A 59 6.01 4.31 2.54
CA THR A 59 5.08 4.32 1.40
C THR A 59 3.80 3.49 1.61
N LEU A 60 3.87 2.35 2.28
CA LEU A 60 2.72 1.45 2.39
C LEU A 60 1.53 2.12 3.09
N SER A 61 0.32 1.98 2.52
CA SER A 61 -0.90 2.60 3.02
C SER A 61 -1.29 2.15 4.43
N THR A 62 -0.91 0.93 4.81
CA THR A 62 -1.10 0.36 6.16
C THR A 62 -0.43 1.18 7.26
N HIS A 63 0.64 1.92 6.92
CA HIS A 63 1.41 2.76 7.85
C HIS A 63 1.01 4.24 7.83
N LYS A 64 -0.06 4.63 7.13
CA LYS A 64 -0.56 6.02 7.11
C LYS A 64 -0.65 6.61 8.52
N LYS A 65 -1.30 5.90 9.44
CA LYS A 65 -1.50 6.39 10.81
C LYS A 65 -0.21 6.50 11.63
N LEU A 66 0.80 5.69 11.33
CA LEU A 66 2.13 5.83 11.93
C LEU A 66 2.79 7.13 11.43
N ARG A 67 2.74 7.38 10.12
CA ARG A 67 3.28 8.61 9.53
C ARG A 67 2.58 9.86 10.08
N GLU A 68 1.26 9.85 10.15
CA GLU A 68 0.48 10.92 10.81
C GLU A 68 0.90 11.12 12.28
N PHE A 69 1.09 10.03 13.01
CA PHE A 69 1.56 10.10 14.40
C PHE A 69 2.95 10.73 14.51
N ILE A 70 3.90 10.36 13.64
CA ILE A 70 5.24 10.96 13.59
C ILE A 70 5.13 12.46 13.28
N LEU A 71 4.42 12.84 12.22
CA LEU A 71 4.23 14.25 11.81
C LEU A 71 3.55 15.10 12.88
N LYS A 72 2.70 14.51 13.72
CA LYS A 72 2.02 15.21 14.82
C LYS A 72 2.90 15.39 16.07
N ASN A 73 3.91 14.54 16.28
CA ASN A 73 4.63 14.51 17.55
C ASN A 73 6.13 14.83 17.43
N CYS A 74 6.67 14.85 16.21
CA CYS A 74 8.10 14.99 15.97
C CYS A 74 8.38 15.95 14.82
N ILE A 75 9.55 16.59 14.89
CA ILE A 75 10.25 16.98 13.68
C ILE A 75 11.10 15.79 13.22
N ILE A 76 11.12 15.57 11.91
CA ILE A 76 12.00 14.59 11.28
C ILE A 76 13.29 15.31 10.95
N ASN A 77 14.40 14.88 11.53
CA ASN A 77 15.70 15.48 11.24
C ASN A 77 16.26 14.93 9.92
N GLU A 78 16.22 13.61 9.78
CA GLU A 78 16.80 12.91 8.64
C GLU A 78 16.04 11.62 8.36
N ILE A 79 15.87 11.31 7.08
CA ILE A 79 15.56 9.96 6.59
C ILE A 79 16.70 9.52 5.68
N LEU A 80 17.33 8.40 5.99
CA LEU A 80 18.39 7.78 5.19
C LEU A 80 17.91 6.41 4.73
N LEU A 81 17.97 6.15 3.43
CA LEU A 81 17.79 4.81 2.88
C LEU A 81 19.12 4.07 2.93
N ALA A 82 19.22 3.07 3.81
CA ALA A 82 20.44 2.31 4.00
C ALA A 82 20.60 1.23 2.90
N PRO A 83 21.80 0.61 2.78
CA PRO A 83 22.04 -0.41 1.76
C PRO A 83 21.05 -1.57 1.87
N THR A 84 20.58 -2.09 0.73
CA THR A 84 19.61 -3.20 0.72
C THR A 84 20.19 -4.48 1.33
N ASN A 85 21.51 -4.64 1.27
CA ASN A 85 22.25 -5.81 1.75
C ASN A 85 22.71 -5.71 3.21
N LEU A 86 22.28 -4.68 3.95
CA LEU A 86 22.74 -4.43 5.32
C LEU A 86 22.50 -5.65 6.24
N PHE A 87 21.46 -6.43 5.98
CA PHE A 87 21.06 -7.58 6.78
C PHE A 87 21.16 -8.93 6.04
N ASP A 88 21.89 -9.00 4.92
CA ASP A 88 22.00 -10.23 4.11
C ASP A 88 22.58 -11.40 4.92
N LYS A 89 23.53 -11.12 5.82
CA LYS A 89 24.14 -12.14 6.69
C LYS A 89 23.15 -12.77 7.68
N GLN A 90 22.01 -12.13 7.92
CA GLN A 90 20.97 -12.61 8.82
C GLN A 90 19.80 -13.26 8.06
N ASN A 91 19.89 -13.43 6.73
CA ASN A 91 18.81 -13.94 5.87
C ASN A 91 17.49 -13.15 6.03
N VAL A 92 17.58 -11.84 6.27
CA VAL A 92 16.42 -10.96 6.40
C VAL A 92 16.22 -10.22 5.08
N SER A 93 15.16 -10.56 4.36
CA SER A 93 14.76 -9.83 3.15
C SER A 93 14.00 -8.55 3.52
N THR A 94 14.71 -7.51 3.97
CA THR A 94 14.14 -6.19 4.25
C THR A 94 15.07 -5.10 3.73
N TYR A 95 14.49 -4.02 3.22
CA TYR A 95 15.25 -2.84 2.86
C TYR A 95 15.22 -1.85 4.02
N PRO A 96 16.38 -1.53 4.62
CA PRO A 96 16.41 -0.69 5.79
C PRO A 96 16.32 0.80 5.44
N ALA A 97 15.64 1.53 6.32
CA ALA A 97 15.69 2.98 6.43
C ALA A 97 16.12 3.35 7.86
N ILE A 98 16.90 4.42 7.97
CA ILE A 98 17.24 5.07 9.22
C ILE A 98 16.44 6.37 9.30
N ILE A 99 15.75 6.57 10.42
CA ILE A 99 15.01 7.81 10.68
C ILE A 99 15.47 8.43 11.99
N ILE A 100 15.81 9.71 11.95
CA ILE A 100 16.19 10.50 13.12
C ILE A 100 15.06 11.48 13.43
N LEU A 101 14.55 11.44 14.66
CA LEU A 101 13.43 12.26 15.11
C LEU A 101 13.81 13.07 16.34
N THR A 102 13.28 14.29 16.43
CA THR A 102 13.28 15.08 17.66
C THR A 102 11.83 15.26 18.11
N LYS A 103 11.53 14.92 19.37
CA LYS A 103 10.17 15.08 19.91
C LYS A 103 9.85 16.56 20.04
N ARG A 104 8.71 16.94 19.45
CA ARG A 104 8.19 18.29 19.44
C ARG A 104 6.68 18.23 19.38
N SER A 105 6.07 17.73 20.44
CA SER A 105 4.63 17.43 20.48
C SER A 105 3.79 18.63 20.88
N GLY A 106 2.46 18.48 20.81
CA GLY A 106 1.51 19.55 21.13
C GLY A 106 1.19 20.46 19.93
N ASP A 107 0.00 21.06 19.98
CA ASP A 107 -0.56 21.83 18.86
C ASP A 107 0.19 23.16 18.66
N SER A 108 0.71 23.77 19.73
CA SER A 108 1.55 24.98 19.67
C SER A 108 2.85 24.78 18.86
N ASN A 109 3.29 23.54 18.69
CA ASN A 109 4.47 23.18 17.90
C ASN A 109 4.14 22.81 16.44
N GLU A 110 2.88 22.87 16.01
CA GLU A 110 2.51 22.47 14.64
C GLU A 110 3.26 23.28 13.57
N GLN A 111 3.28 24.61 13.70
CA GLN A 111 3.97 25.47 12.73
C GLN A 111 5.48 25.20 12.70
N VAL A 112 6.08 24.83 13.84
CA VAL A 112 7.49 24.43 13.92
C VAL A 112 7.71 23.11 13.17
N ARG A 113 6.82 22.13 13.38
CA ARG A 113 6.90 20.84 12.66
C ARG A 113 6.70 20.99 11.17
N ASP A 114 5.78 21.83 10.74
CA ASP A 114 5.44 21.98 9.33
C ASP A 114 6.54 22.70 8.53
N ASN A 115 7.21 23.68 9.17
CA ASN A 115 8.30 24.42 8.54
C ASN A 115 9.68 23.80 8.76
N ASN A 116 9.78 22.70 9.50
CA ASN A 116 11.03 21.97 9.68
C ASN A 116 11.59 21.54 8.32
N LEU A 117 12.80 22.02 8.01
CA LEU A 117 13.58 21.57 6.88
C LEU A 117 14.30 20.28 7.30
N MET A 118 14.03 19.20 6.58
CA MET A 118 14.58 17.88 6.87
C MET A 118 15.41 17.37 5.70
N SER A 119 16.43 16.57 6.02
CA SER A 119 17.29 15.95 5.02
C SER A 119 16.78 14.56 4.66
N ILE A 120 16.80 14.24 3.37
CA ILE A 120 16.55 12.90 2.84
C ILE A 120 17.79 12.49 2.07
N ILE A 121 18.42 11.42 2.56
CA ILE A 121 19.56 10.80 1.89
C ILE A 121 19.02 9.58 1.16
N SER A 122 19.14 9.62 -0.16
CA SER A 122 18.80 8.53 -1.08
C SER A 122 19.54 7.24 -0.74
N ARG A 123 19.16 6.14 -1.41
CA ARG A 123 19.72 4.84 -1.07
C ARG A 123 21.23 4.79 -1.28
N ILE A 124 21.97 4.69 -0.17
CA ILE A 124 23.42 4.55 -0.19
C ILE A 124 23.82 3.09 -0.39
N LYS A 125 25.00 2.86 -0.98
CA LYS A 125 25.56 1.51 -1.18
C LYS A 125 26.43 1.05 -0.02
N ASN A 126 27.05 1.99 0.71
CA ASN A 126 27.99 1.71 1.79
C ASN A 126 28.11 2.93 2.73
N GLU A 127 28.81 2.76 3.86
CA GLU A 127 29.00 3.81 4.86
C GLU A 127 29.79 5.02 4.34
N ALA A 128 30.72 4.86 3.39
CA ALA A 128 31.46 6.00 2.85
C ALA A 128 30.55 7.00 2.12
N GLU A 129 29.51 6.49 1.46
CA GLU A 129 28.47 7.32 0.84
C GLU A 129 27.60 8.06 1.87
N TYR A 130 27.57 7.64 3.14
CA TYR A 130 26.92 8.45 4.19
C TYR A 130 27.75 9.69 4.54
N TRP A 131 29.07 9.56 4.62
CA TRP A 131 29.97 10.69 4.91
C TRP A 131 30.04 11.69 3.75
N LYS A 132 29.82 11.21 2.52
CA LYS A 132 29.80 12.03 1.31
C LYS A 132 28.66 11.58 0.38
N PRO A 133 27.40 11.92 0.72
CA PRO A 133 26.24 11.53 -0.07
C PRO A 133 26.25 12.19 -1.43
N GLN A 134 25.92 11.43 -2.47
CA GLN A 134 25.84 11.98 -3.84
C GLN A 134 24.66 12.94 -3.99
N VAL A 135 23.54 12.64 -3.33
CA VAL A 135 22.31 13.42 -3.38
C VAL A 135 21.76 13.53 -1.96
N VAL A 136 21.53 14.77 -1.53
CA VAL A 136 20.80 15.10 -0.30
C VAL A 136 19.65 16.00 -0.72
N ASN A 137 18.43 15.53 -0.51
CA ASN A 137 17.23 16.33 -0.77
C ASN A 137 16.80 16.99 0.53
N GLU A 138 16.57 18.30 0.49
CA GLU A 138 16.00 19.04 1.61
C GLU A 138 14.54 19.37 1.32
N ILE A 139 13.64 18.94 2.20
CA ILE A 139 12.22 19.23 2.04
C ILE A 139 11.63 19.80 3.33
N LYS A 140 10.61 20.65 3.19
CA LYS A 140 9.78 21.05 4.35
C LYS A 140 8.85 19.90 4.71
N GLN A 141 8.85 19.52 5.99
CA GLN A 141 8.04 18.40 6.49
C GLN A 141 6.54 18.54 6.18
N ARG A 142 5.98 19.76 6.07
CA ARG A 142 4.60 19.98 5.61
C ARG A 142 4.26 19.29 4.28
N ARG A 143 5.25 19.08 3.40
CA ARG A 143 5.06 18.41 2.09
C ARG A 143 4.57 16.97 2.25
N TYR A 144 4.87 16.30 3.36
CA TYR A 144 4.30 14.99 3.65
C TYR A 144 2.80 15.02 4.03
N LYS A 145 2.20 16.20 4.21
CA LYS A 145 0.74 16.35 4.33
C LYS A 145 0.05 16.51 2.97
N SER A 146 0.79 16.87 1.91
CA SER A 146 0.28 17.09 0.56
C SER A 146 -0.13 15.80 -0.14
N LEU A 147 0.64 14.72 0.03
CA LEU A 147 0.36 13.46 -0.66
C LEU A 147 -0.73 12.63 0.02
N PRO A 148 -1.55 11.89 -0.76
CA PRO A 148 -2.42 10.86 -0.23
C PRO A 148 -1.67 9.90 0.70
N PHE A 149 -2.33 9.50 1.79
CA PHE A 149 -1.78 8.62 2.82
C PHE A 149 -0.53 9.15 3.55
N ASN A 150 -0.21 10.44 3.41
CA ASN A 150 0.96 11.07 4.03
C ASN A 150 2.25 10.30 3.73
N ILE A 151 2.43 9.87 2.48
CA ILE A 151 3.62 9.10 2.07
C ILE A 151 4.87 9.93 2.35
N PHE A 152 5.85 9.31 3.01
CA PHE A 152 7.20 9.87 3.15
C PHE A 152 7.95 9.59 1.85
N PHE A 153 7.63 10.38 0.83
CA PHE A 153 8.22 10.24 -0.48
C PHE A 153 9.72 10.59 -0.42
N PHE A 154 10.50 9.84 -1.18
CA PHE A 154 11.91 10.07 -1.41
C PHE A 154 12.12 9.95 -2.91
N GLU A 155 13.00 10.76 -3.49
CA GLU A 155 13.32 10.72 -4.93
C GLU A 155 12.12 11.03 -5.84
N VAL A 156 11.28 11.99 -5.43
CA VAL A 156 10.19 12.50 -6.27
C VAL A 156 10.46 13.95 -6.58
N GLU A 157 10.40 14.32 -7.86
CA GLU A 157 10.59 15.70 -8.29
C GLU A 157 9.49 16.61 -7.75
N ASP A 158 9.86 17.84 -7.37
CA ASP A 158 8.90 18.81 -6.82
C ASP A 158 7.73 19.07 -7.76
N GLN A 159 7.96 19.07 -9.07
CA GLN A 159 6.90 19.24 -10.08
C GLN A 159 5.80 18.18 -9.94
N ILE A 160 6.16 16.93 -9.64
CA ILE A 160 5.19 15.85 -9.46
C ILE A 160 4.39 16.07 -8.18
N ILE A 161 5.05 16.45 -7.08
CA ILE A 161 4.35 16.75 -5.81
C ILE A 161 3.44 17.97 -5.98
N ASP A 162 3.87 18.98 -6.72
CA ASP A 162 3.09 20.19 -6.99
C ASP A 162 1.86 19.88 -7.86
N MET A 163 1.92 18.87 -8.73
CA MET A 163 0.72 18.36 -9.40
C MET A 163 -0.28 17.79 -8.39
N PHE A 164 0.14 17.10 -7.33
CA PHE A 164 -0.79 16.62 -6.30
C PHE A 164 -1.41 17.76 -5.48
N ASP A 165 -0.68 18.84 -5.26
CA ASP A 165 -1.17 20.02 -4.53
C ASP A 165 -2.17 20.85 -5.37
N ASN A 166 -1.91 20.99 -6.68
CA ASN A 166 -2.63 21.95 -7.53
C ASN A 166 -3.64 21.30 -8.49
N ALA A 167 -3.47 20.03 -8.86
CA ALA A 167 -4.35 19.40 -9.84
C ALA A 167 -5.75 19.14 -9.23
N PRO A 168 -6.82 19.34 -10.02
CA PRO A 168 -8.15 18.98 -9.58
C PRO A 168 -8.25 17.46 -9.40
N LYS A 169 -8.89 17.03 -8.31
CA LYS A 169 -9.14 15.60 -8.07
C LYS A 169 -9.98 15.00 -9.19
N LEU A 170 -9.61 13.80 -9.63
CA LEU A 170 -10.29 13.08 -10.71
C LEU A 170 -11.79 12.82 -10.40
N ASP A 171 -12.13 12.64 -9.12
CA ASP A 171 -13.51 12.43 -8.64
C ASP A 171 -14.47 13.60 -8.93
N LYS A 172 -13.94 14.80 -9.22
CA LYS A 172 -14.73 15.95 -9.68
C LYS A 172 -15.28 15.78 -11.10
N TYR A 173 -14.60 15.00 -11.94
CA TYR A 173 -14.95 14.83 -13.35
C TYR A 173 -15.56 13.47 -13.65
N ILE A 174 -15.17 12.42 -12.92
CA ILE A 174 -15.63 11.06 -13.16
C ILE A 174 -15.80 10.29 -11.84
N LYS A 175 -16.89 9.54 -11.73
CA LYS A 175 -17.08 8.56 -10.66
C LYS A 175 -16.66 7.18 -11.15
N GLY A 176 -15.69 6.59 -10.47
CA GLY A 176 -15.34 5.19 -10.68
C GLY A 176 -16.37 4.28 -10.01
N TYR A 177 -16.70 3.17 -10.68
CA TYR A 177 -17.45 2.07 -10.11
C TYR A 177 -16.60 0.81 -10.23
N ILE A 178 -16.72 -0.11 -9.28
CA ILE A 178 -15.93 -1.37 -9.27
C ILE A 178 -16.36 -2.31 -10.42
N GLY A 179 -17.43 -1.94 -11.15
CA GLY A 179 -18.07 -2.76 -12.17
C GLY A 179 -19.04 -3.76 -11.53
N MET A 180 -19.36 -4.82 -12.26
CA MET A 180 -20.31 -5.83 -11.81
C MET A 180 -19.61 -6.98 -11.07
N HIS A 181 -20.02 -7.19 -9.82
CA HIS A 181 -19.61 -8.32 -8.99
C HIS A 181 -20.73 -9.34 -8.85
N THR A 182 -20.62 -10.47 -9.54
CA THR A 182 -21.68 -11.48 -9.51
C THR A 182 -21.73 -12.29 -8.21
N HIS A 183 -20.66 -12.27 -7.39
CA HIS A 183 -20.47 -13.06 -6.15
C HIS A 183 -20.65 -14.60 -6.27
N ASN A 184 -21.22 -15.08 -7.38
CA ASN A 184 -21.32 -16.47 -7.79
C ASN A 184 -21.16 -16.56 -9.31
N ASN A 185 -19.90 -16.62 -9.76
CA ASN A 185 -19.58 -16.68 -11.19
C ASN A 185 -20.21 -17.89 -11.89
N LYS A 186 -20.37 -19.03 -11.20
CA LYS A 186 -20.92 -20.25 -11.80
C LYS A 186 -22.42 -20.14 -12.07
N LYS A 187 -23.17 -19.44 -11.21
CA LYS A 187 -24.61 -19.21 -11.38
C LYS A 187 -24.87 -18.24 -12.53
N PHE A 188 -24.22 -17.08 -12.49
CA PHE A 188 -24.62 -15.94 -13.32
C PHE A 188 -23.83 -15.78 -14.62
N VAL A 189 -22.69 -16.47 -14.80
CA VAL A 189 -21.84 -16.29 -15.99
C VAL A 189 -21.74 -17.56 -16.82
N ALA A 190 -21.98 -17.42 -18.12
CA ALA A 190 -21.77 -18.44 -19.13
C ALA A 190 -20.68 -18.00 -20.12
N ALA A 191 -20.02 -18.96 -20.76
CA ALA A 191 -19.20 -18.70 -21.94
C ALA A 191 -20.06 -18.72 -23.20
N ILE A 192 -19.76 -17.88 -24.17
CA ILE A 192 -20.40 -17.90 -25.49
C ILE A 192 -19.68 -18.95 -26.35
N GLU A 193 -20.44 -19.82 -27.02
CA GLU A 193 -19.89 -20.83 -27.91
C GLU A 193 -19.00 -20.22 -29.02
N GLY A 194 -17.93 -20.93 -29.38
CA GLY A 194 -16.96 -20.47 -30.37
C GLY A 194 -15.88 -19.55 -29.81
N THR A 195 -15.92 -19.25 -28.51
CA THR A 195 -14.90 -18.42 -27.83
C THR A 195 -13.90 -19.28 -27.07
N GLU A 196 -12.69 -18.77 -26.86
CA GLU A 196 -11.65 -19.45 -26.08
C GLU A 196 -12.13 -19.79 -24.65
N LEU A 197 -13.01 -18.97 -24.07
CA LEU A 197 -13.58 -19.26 -22.75
C LEU A 197 -14.48 -20.50 -22.78
N ALA A 198 -15.22 -20.73 -23.87
CA ALA A 198 -16.03 -21.95 -24.02
C ALA A 198 -15.14 -23.19 -24.05
N ASP A 199 -13.98 -23.14 -24.70
CA ASP A 199 -13.03 -24.26 -24.72
C ASP A 199 -12.43 -24.54 -23.35
N ILE A 200 -12.09 -23.49 -22.60
CA ILE A 200 -11.65 -23.60 -21.20
C ILE A 200 -12.77 -24.24 -20.35
N PHE A 201 -14.02 -23.81 -20.53
CA PHE A 201 -15.16 -24.34 -19.77
C PHE A 201 -15.45 -25.79 -20.14
N ARG A 202 -15.35 -26.18 -21.42
CA ARG A 202 -15.43 -27.57 -21.90
C ARG A 202 -14.38 -28.42 -21.19
N LYS A 203 -13.10 -28.05 -21.29
CA LYS A 203 -11.99 -28.78 -20.62
C LYS A 203 -12.24 -28.94 -19.12
N LYS A 204 -12.65 -27.86 -18.43
CA LYS A 204 -12.95 -27.89 -16.99
C LYS A 204 -14.14 -28.79 -16.65
N ASN A 205 -15.18 -28.80 -17.48
CA ASN A 205 -16.34 -29.68 -17.31
C ASN A 205 -15.96 -31.16 -17.52
N TYR A 206 -15.03 -31.49 -18.41
CA TYR A 206 -14.53 -32.85 -18.60
C TYR A 206 -13.64 -33.33 -17.43
N THR A 207 -12.79 -32.46 -16.87
CA THR A 207 -11.87 -32.83 -15.78
C THR A 207 -12.50 -32.96 -14.39
N LYS A 208 -13.73 -32.45 -14.17
CA LYS A 208 -14.37 -32.48 -12.84
C LYS A 208 -15.26 -33.71 -12.62
N ILE A 209 -14.69 -34.71 -11.95
CA ILE A 209 -15.42 -35.75 -11.22
C ILE A 209 -15.88 -35.16 -9.88
N LYS A 210 -17.04 -34.45 -9.85
CA LYS A 210 -17.87 -34.22 -8.64
C LYS A 210 -19.13 -33.43 -9.01
N GLN A 211 -20.28 -34.10 -8.87
CA GLN A 211 -21.66 -33.58 -8.80
C GLN A 211 -21.67 -32.27 -7.99
N ASN A 212 -22.17 -31.10 -8.40
CA ASN A 212 -23.47 -30.77 -8.99
C ASN A 212 -23.46 -29.41 -9.73
N GLU A 213 -22.31 -28.90 -10.19
CA GLU A 213 -22.23 -27.55 -10.79
C GLU A 213 -21.30 -27.52 -12.01
N LYS A 214 -21.89 -27.57 -13.22
CA LYS A 214 -21.18 -27.42 -14.51
C LYS A 214 -21.00 -25.94 -14.86
N PHE A 215 -19.89 -25.62 -15.52
CA PHE A 215 -19.73 -24.32 -16.18
C PHE A 215 -20.69 -24.23 -17.37
N LYS A 216 -21.42 -23.11 -17.49
CA LYS A 216 -22.44 -22.90 -18.52
C LYS A 216 -21.80 -22.43 -19.83
N ILE A 217 -22.26 -22.97 -20.94
CA ILE A 217 -21.91 -22.53 -22.29
C ILE A 217 -23.22 -22.28 -23.03
N VAL A 218 -23.35 -21.12 -23.67
CA VAL A 218 -24.57 -20.70 -24.40
C VAL A 218 -24.26 -20.48 -25.87
N LEU A 219 -25.26 -20.65 -26.74
CA LEU A 219 -25.13 -20.38 -28.16
C LEU A 219 -25.10 -18.86 -28.40
N GLY A 220 -24.41 -18.42 -29.46
CA GLY A 220 -24.46 -17.01 -29.86
C GLY A 220 -25.88 -16.50 -30.15
N ASN A 221 -26.77 -17.39 -30.61
CA ASN A 221 -28.18 -17.06 -30.84
C ASN A 221 -28.96 -16.81 -29.53
N ASP A 222 -28.53 -17.40 -28.41
CA ASP A 222 -29.19 -17.23 -27.10
C ASP A 222 -29.00 -15.81 -26.54
N LEU A 223 -28.03 -15.05 -27.07
CA LEU A 223 -27.84 -13.62 -26.74
C LEU A 223 -28.95 -12.73 -27.30
N LYS A 224 -29.72 -13.22 -28.28
CA LYS A 224 -30.90 -12.53 -28.80
C LYS A 224 -32.13 -12.75 -27.91
N ALA A 225 -32.11 -13.79 -27.07
CA ALA A 225 -33.13 -14.00 -26.05
C ALA A 225 -32.86 -13.04 -24.87
N GLU A 226 -33.92 -12.49 -24.26
CA GLU A 226 -33.74 -11.45 -23.23
C GLU A 226 -32.95 -11.89 -22.00
N ARG A 227 -32.87 -13.20 -21.75
CA ARG A 227 -32.23 -13.82 -20.59
C ARG A 227 -30.72 -13.64 -20.51
N TRP A 228 -30.00 -13.83 -21.61
CA TRP A 228 -28.52 -13.79 -21.61
C TRP A 228 -28.03 -12.48 -22.20
N LYS A 229 -27.42 -11.63 -21.37
CA LYS A 229 -26.83 -10.37 -21.81
C LYS A 229 -25.33 -10.52 -22.03
N PRO A 230 -24.77 -10.03 -23.15
CA PRO A 230 -23.33 -10.01 -23.34
C PRO A 230 -22.66 -9.23 -22.20
N TYR A 231 -21.61 -9.82 -21.62
CA TYR A 231 -20.87 -9.20 -20.53
C TYR A 231 -19.38 -9.23 -20.81
N LEU A 232 -18.72 -8.11 -20.58
CA LEU A 232 -17.29 -7.97 -20.69
C LEU A 232 -16.68 -8.13 -19.29
N LYS A 233 -16.35 -9.37 -18.93
CA LYS A 233 -15.76 -9.68 -17.63
C LYS A 233 -14.25 -9.49 -17.69
N ARG A 234 -13.64 -9.02 -16.59
CA ARG A 234 -12.20 -8.72 -16.41
C ARG A 234 -11.79 -7.31 -16.88
N GLY A 235 -10.74 -6.77 -16.28
CA GLY A 235 -9.88 -5.71 -16.82
C GLY A 235 -8.46 -6.27 -16.97
N GLY A 236 -7.61 -5.64 -17.79
CA GLY A 236 -6.28 -6.15 -18.10
C GLY A 236 -5.57 -5.36 -19.21
N GLY A 237 -4.38 -5.81 -19.59
CA GLY A 237 -3.47 -5.12 -20.53
C GLY A 237 -3.84 -5.17 -22.01
N ASP A 238 -4.99 -5.73 -22.37
CA ASP A 238 -5.47 -5.75 -23.76
C ASP A 238 -5.98 -4.36 -24.13
N GLN A 239 -5.24 -3.69 -25.01
CA GLN A 239 -5.14 -2.25 -24.91
C GLN A 239 -6.38 -1.50 -25.41
N TYR A 240 -7.20 -2.03 -26.34
CA TYR A 240 -8.33 -1.24 -26.90
C TYR A 240 -9.55 -2.02 -27.44
N TYR A 241 -9.49 -3.33 -27.64
CA TYR A 241 -10.64 -4.12 -28.09
C TYR A 241 -10.52 -5.57 -27.63
N ARG A 242 -11.66 -6.17 -27.27
CA ARG A 242 -11.76 -7.61 -27.00
C ARG A 242 -13.12 -8.14 -27.48
N PRO A 243 -13.17 -9.37 -28.01
CA PRO A 243 -14.44 -10.01 -28.33
C PRO A 243 -15.23 -10.28 -27.05
N ILE A 244 -16.55 -10.27 -27.16
CA ILE A 244 -17.43 -10.66 -26.05
C ILE A 244 -17.34 -12.18 -25.91
N MET A 245 -16.88 -12.64 -24.75
CA MET A 245 -16.68 -14.07 -24.48
C MET A 245 -17.63 -14.61 -23.41
N GLU A 246 -18.14 -13.72 -22.56
CA GLU A 246 -19.08 -14.06 -21.51
C GLU A 246 -20.50 -13.57 -21.82
N ALA A 247 -21.47 -14.36 -21.39
CA ALA A 247 -22.86 -13.95 -21.27
C ALA A 247 -23.27 -14.01 -19.80
N LEU A 248 -24.23 -13.18 -19.42
CA LEU A 248 -24.68 -13.03 -18.06
C LEU A 248 -26.19 -13.15 -17.99
N ASP A 249 -26.66 -13.98 -17.07
CA ASP A 249 -28.07 -14.19 -16.73
C ASP A 249 -28.22 -13.67 -15.31
N TRP A 250 -29.01 -12.61 -15.13
CA TRP A 250 -29.16 -11.91 -13.84
C TRP A 250 -30.53 -12.15 -13.19
N ASP A 251 -31.38 -12.94 -13.84
CA ASP A 251 -32.71 -13.30 -13.34
C ASP A 251 -32.65 -14.36 -12.20
#